data_AF-A0A0S8FAI8-F1
#
_entry.id   AF-A0A0S8FAI8-F1
#
_cell.length_a   1.000
_cell.length_b   1.000
_cell.length_c   1.000
_cell.angle_alpha   90.00
_cell.angle_beta   90.00
_cell.angle_gamma   90.00
#
_symmetry.space_group_name_H-M   'P 1'
#
loop_
_entity.id
_entity.type
_entity.pdbx_description
1 polymer ?
#
loop_
_entity_poly.entity_id
_entity_poly.type
_entity_poly.pdbx_seq_one_letter_code
_entity_poly.pdbx_strand_id
1 'polypeptide(L)'
;MHANTEQLLSLRDGEPVNPDIRDHVEGCDPCRRRLQELDEVRARLRGLPPVAPPGDLWRTVAVGSVERTARHGFHWGSGLAIAASFVLGLALLMRVGDQDDPARAPLETTPAATISGLAEPEDLVNLAALQTRSRKLEALRAAIPRQPQVERAGTAMTIAELEDRIALVDVRLGAADALGLTEAQKHALWKERVNLMQSLVQVEYARLQRPRY
;
A
#
# COMPACT_ATOMS: atom_id res chain seq x y z
N MET A 1 39.30 -8.29 9.65
CA MET A 1 38.39 -7.27 9.07
C MET A 1 37.33 -6.98 10.11
N HIS A 2 36.78 -5.77 10.16
CA HIS A 2 35.75 -5.37 11.13
C HIS A 2 34.44 -5.01 10.42
N ALA A 3 33.32 -5.05 11.14
CA ALA A 3 32.05 -4.50 10.68
C ALA A 3 32.16 -2.99 10.42
N ASN A 4 31.55 -2.51 9.34
CA ASN A 4 31.49 -1.08 9.01
C ASN A 4 30.33 -0.37 9.76
N THR A 5 30.29 0.97 9.70
CA THR A 5 29.28 1.77 10.42
C THR A 5 27.86 1.38 10.05
N GLU A 6 27.56 1.20 8.77
CA GLU A 6 26.21 0.84 8.29
C GLU A 6 25.78 -0.53 8.82
N GLN A 7 26.66 -1.53 8.78
CA GLN A 7 26.41 -2.86 9.35
C GLN A 7 26.12 -2.81 10.85
N LEU A 8 26.79 -1.94 11.61
CA LEU A 8 26.53 -1.75 13.03
C LEU A 8 25.21 -0.98 13.28
N LEU A 9 24.84 -0.02 12.42
CA LEU A 9 23.56 0.66 12.48
C LEU A 9 22.39 -0.29 12.17
N SER A 10 22.48 -1.08 11.10
CA SER A 10 21.48 -2.11 10.75
C SER A 10 21.33 -3.16 11.86
N LEU A 11 22.43 -3.65 12.46
CA LEU A 11 22.38 -4.55 13.61
C LEU A 11 21.67 -3.91 14.83
N ARG A 12 21.95 -2.63 15.12
CA ARG A 12 21.31 -1.87 16.21
C ARG A 12 19.82 -1.66 15.97
N ASP A 13 19.44 -1.38 14.72
CA ASP A 13 18.09 -1.00 14.35
C ASP A 13 17.17 -2.20 14.06
N GLY A 14 17.73 -3.42 14.01
CA GLY A 14 17.00 -4.68 13.88
C GLY A 14 16.84 -5.17 12.44
N GLU A 15 17.59 -4.58 11.52
CA GLU A 15 17.57 -4.89 10.09
C GLU A 15 18.32 -6.20 9.76
N PRO A 16 18.03 -6.85 8.61
CA PRO A 16 18.74 -8.05 8.19
C PRO A 16 20.19 -7.74 7.80
N VAL A 17 21.14 -8.37 8.50
CA VAL A 17 22.58 -8.32 8.22
C VAL A 17 23.10 -9.76 8.13
N ASN A 18 24.15 -10.01 7.32
CA ASN A 18 24.77 -11.34 7.18
C ASN A 18 25.12 -11.93 8.57
N PRO A 19 24.72 -13.18 8.91
CA PRO A 19 25.12 -13.85 10.15
C PRO A 19 26.62 -13.78 10.45
N ASP A 20 27.50 -13.92 9.44
CA ASP A 20 28.96 -13.83 9.65
C ASP A 20 29.39 -12.52 10.34
N ILE A 21 28.66 -11.43 10.07
CA ILE A 21 28.90 -10.11 10.66
C ILE A 21 28.32 -10.03 12.08
N ARG A 22 27.19 -10.67 12.36
CA ARG A 22 26.63 -10.79 13.72
C ARG A 22 27.62 -11.56 14.60
N ASP A 23 28.01 -12.75 14.17
CA ASP A 23 28.92 -13.63 14.89
C ASP A 23 30.29 -12.97 15.11
N HIS A 24 30.80 -12.25 14.09
CA HIS A 24 32.00 -11.42 14.24
C HIS A 24 31.82 -10.31 15.27
N VAL A 25 30.71 -9.56 15.25
CA VAL A 25 30.45 -8.49 16.22
C VAL A 25 30.34 -9.07 17.64
N GLU A 26 29.63 -10.18 17.81
CA GLU A 26 29.51 -10.88 19.10
C GLU A 26 30.87 -11.39 19.62
N GLY A 27 31.79 -11.78 18.73
CA GLY A 27 33.15 -12.20 19.07
C GLY A 27 34.22 -11.08 19.17
N CYS A 28 33.92 -9.82 18.81
CA CYS A 28 34.95 -8.79 18.61
C CYS A 28 34.74 -7.53 19.48
N ASP A 29 35.56 -7.36 20.52
CA ASP A 29 35.43 -6.25 21.49
C ASP A 29 35.41 -4.83 20.89
N PRO A 30 36.25 -4.45 19.90
CA PRO A 30 36.12 -3.18 19.21
C PRO A 30 34.73 -2.97 18.59
N CYS A 31 34.15 -4.01 17.98
CA CYS A 31 32.84 -3.94 17.35
C CYS A 31 31.71 -3.91 18.39
N ARG A 32 31.79 -4.70 19.48
CA ARG A 32 30.83 -4.64 20.60
C ARG A 32 30.77 -3.26 21.23
N ARG A 33 31.93 -2.67 21.53
CA ARG A 33 32.01 -1.31 22.09
C ARG A 33 31.41 -0.27 21.16
N ARG A 34 31.73 -0.35 19.85
CA ARG A 34 31.18 0.59 18.87
C ARG A 34 29.67 0.46 18.69
N LEU A 35 29.11 -0.76 18.83
CA LEU A 35 27.65 -0.96 18.85
C LEU A 35 27.02 -0.34 20.11
N GLN A 36 27.62 -0.56 21.28
CA GLN A 36 27.18 0.04 22.56
C GLN A 36 27.16 1.58 22.50
N GLU A 37 28.20 2.21 21.95
CA GLU A 37 28.25 3.66 21.72
C GLU A 37 27.06 4.16 20.85
N LEU A 38 26.68 3.40 19.82
CA LEU A 38 25.58 3.73 18.92
C LEU A 38 24.20 3.54 19.58
N ASP A 39 24.06 2.63 20.53
CA ASP A 39 22.86 2.48 21.37
C ASP A 39 22.79 3.54 22.47
N GLU A 40 23.89 3.93 23.10
CA GLU A 40 23.92 5.05 24.06
C GLU A 40 23.54 6.38 23.41
N VAL A 41 23.93 6.61 22.15
CA VAL A 41 23.46 7.76 21.36
C VAL A 41 21.95 7.64 21.10
N ARG A 42 21.46 6.47 20.70
CA ARG A 42 20.04 6.20 20.44
C ARG A 42 19.17 6.38 21.69
N ALA A 43 19.66 5.95 22.86
CA ALA A 43 19.02 6.13 24.15
C ALA A 43 18.94 7.61 24.55
N ARG A 44 20.04 8.36 24.41
CA ARG A 44 20.05 9.82 24.67
C ARG A 44 19.11 10.59 23.75
N LEU A 45 19.04 10.25 22.46
CA LEU A 45 18.10 10.87 21.51
C LEU A 45 16.64 10.54 21.84
N ARG A 46 16.33 9.32 22.31
CA ARG A 46 14.99 8.92 22.79
C ARG A 46 14.62 9.57 24.13
N GLY A 47 15.62 9.95 24.94
CA GLY A 47 15.44 10.64 26.22
C GLY A 47 15.28 12.17 26.11
N LEU A 48 15.26 12.73 24.90
CA LEU A 48 14.96 14.15 24.70
C LEU A 48 13.50 14.47 25.10
N PRO A 49 13.22 15.67 25.63
CA PRO A 49 11.87 16.05 26.03
C PRO A 49 10.92 16.06 24.82
N PRO A 50 9.70 15.50 24.93
CA PRO A 50 8.76 15.45 23.82
C PRO A 50 8.26 16.86 23.46
N VAL A 51 8.55 17.29 22.23
CA VAL A 51 8.00 18.52 21.67
C VAL A 51 6.59 18.23 21.15
N ALA A 52 5.59 18.97 21.63
CA ALA A 52 4.23 18.84 21.15
C ALA A 52 4.14 19.28 19.66
N PRO A 53 3.60 18.45 18.75
CA PRO A 53 3.41 18.84 17.37
C PRO A 53 2.33 19.93 17.26
N PRO A 54 2.50 20.96 16.42
CA PRO A 54 1.41 21.82 15.96
C PRO A 54 0.18 21.01 15.55
N GLY A 55 -1.01 21.45 15.93
CA GLY A 55 -2.26 20.69 15.75
C GLY A 55 -2.65 20.42 14.29
N ASP A 56 -2.06 21.16 13.35
CA ASP A 56 -2.21 21.03 11.92
C ASP A 56 -1.12 20.17 11.24
N LEU A 57 -0.05 19.75 11.95
CA LEU A 57 1.06 19.01 11.33
C LEU A 57 0.60 17.77 10.56
N TRP A 58 -0.37 17.02 11.09
CA TRP A 58 -0.90 15.84 10.41
C TRP A 58 -1.58 16.15 9.07
N ARG A 59 -2.18 17.34 8.92
CA ARG A 59 -2.75 17.82 7.64
C ARG A 59 -1.66 18.05 6.60
N THR A 60 -0.48 18.50 7.02
CA THR A 60 0.67 18.77 6.14
C THR A 60 1.50 17.51 5.87
N VAL A 61 1.73 16.66 6.89
CA VAL A 61 2.48 15.41 6.76
C VAL A 61 1.77 14.41 5.85
N ALA A 62 0.42 14.37 5.87
CA ALA A 62 -0.37 13.55 4.97
C ALA A 62 -0.18 13.88 3.46
N VAL A 63 0.32 15.08 3.14
CA VAL A 63 0.70 15.45 1.77
C VAL A 63 2.15 15.01 1.49
N GLY A 64 3.08 15.35 2.38
CA GLY A 64 4.52 15.11 2.18
C GLY A 64 5.03 13.68 2.44
N SER A 65 4.21 12.78 3.00
CA SER A 65 4.55 11.35 3.13
C SER A 65 4.36 10.58 1.81
N VAL A 66 3.41 11.02 0.97
CA VAL A 66 3.07 10.37 -0.31
C VAL A 66 4.14 10.63 -1.37
N GLU A 67 4.84 11.76 -1.31
CA GLU A 67 5.94 12.08 -2.25
C GLU A 67 7.27 11.37 -1.94
N ARG A 68 7.39 10.71 -0.78
CA ARG A 68 8.65 10.11 -0.32
C ARG A 68 8.82 8.63 -0.72
N THR A 69 7.96 8.10 -1.59
CA THR A 69 8.14 6.81 -2.24
C THR A 69 9.51 6.77 -2.94
N ALA A 70 10.27 5.71 -2.70
CA ALA A 70 11.70 5.73 -2.94
C ALA A 70 12.08 6.01 -4.40
N ARG A 71 12.86 7.06 -4.65
CA ARG A 71 13.64 7.25 -5.89
C ARG A 71 14.82 6.29 -5.94
N HIS A 72 14.56 4.99 -5.74
CA HIS A 72 15.55 3.95 -5.91
C HIS A 72 15.87 3.82 -7.41
N GLY A 73 17.16 3.86 -7.75
CA GLY A 73 17.60 4.03 -9.13
C GLY A 73 17.27 2.85 -10.04
N PHE A 74 16.11 2.89 -10.71
CA PHE A 74 15.79 2.01 -11.82
C PHE A 74 16.13 2.69 -13.14
N HIS A 75 17.17 2.21 -13.84
CA HIS A 75 17.62 2.80 -15.09
C HIS A 75 16.58 2.56 -16.19
N TRP A 76 16.05 3.64 -16.77
CA TRP A 76 14.91 3.60 -17.68
C TRP A 76 15.31 3.15 -19.10
N GLY A 77 15.47 1.84 -19.27
CA GLY A 77 15.74 1.18 -20.56
C GLY A 77 14.50 0.46 -21.10
N SER A 78 13.86 1.04 -22.12
CA SER A 78 12.80 0.45 -22.96
C SER A 78 11.62 -0.24 -22.24
N GLY A 79 10.52 0.49 -22.06
CA GLY A 79 9.21 -0.04 -21.69
C GLY A 79 8.11 0.97 -22.07
N LEU A 80 7.50 0.79 -23.24
CA LEU A 80 6.68 1.82 -23.90
C LEU A 80 5.19 1.69 -23.52
N ALA A 81 4.55 2.84 -23.27
CA ALA A 81 3.09 3.06 -23.15
C ALA A 81 2.28 2.23 -22.11
N ILE A 82 1.80 2.91 -21.06
CA ILE A 82 0.37 3.29 -20.85
C ILE A 82 0.30 4.09 -19.54
N ALA A 83 0.13 5.42 -19.62
CA ALA A 83 0.07 6.30 -18.44
C ALA A 83 -0.65 7.64 -18.71
N ALA A 84 -1.80 7.61 -19.39
CA ALA A 84 -2.57 8.81 -19.78
C ALA A 84 -4.05 8.79 -19.37
N SER A 85 -4.49 7.76 -18.62
CA SER A 85 -5.91 7.45 -18.38
C SER A 85 -6.48 7.93 -17.04
N PHE A 86 -5.64 8.16 -16.02
CA PHE A 86 -6.15 8.37 -14.65
C PHE A 86 -6.67 9.79 -14.34
N VAL A 87 -6.16 10.83 -15.00
CA VAL A 87 -6.70 12.21 -14.83
C VAL A 87 -7.99 12.40 -15.63
N LEU A 88 -8.08 11.77 -16.82
CA LEU A 88 -9.22 11.93 -17.73
C LEU A 88 -10.50 11.26 -17.18
N GLY A 89 -10.39 10.15 -16.46
CA GLY A 89 -11.55 9.43 -15.90
C GLY A 89 -12.37 10.27 -14.92
N LEU A 90 -11.72 11.02 -14.02
CA LEU A 90 -12.40 11.90 -13.07
C LEU A 90 -13.08 13.09 -13.79
N ALA A 91 -12.43 13.63 -14.82
CA ALA A 91 -12.97 14.72 -15.64
C ALA A 91 -14.18 14.28 -16.50
N LEU A 92 -14.22 13.03 -16.97
CA LEU A 92 -15.37 12.48 -17.69
C LEU A 92 -16.58 12.26 -16.76
N LEU A 93 -16.36 11.73 -15.55
CA LEU A 93 -17.44 11.46 -14.59
C LEU A 93 -18.20 12.74 -14.19
N MET A 94 -17.52 13.89 -14.13
CA MET A 94 -18.15 15.19 -13.88
C MET A 94 -18.97 15.75 -15.06
N ARG A 95 -18.98 15.08 -16.22
CA ARG A 95 -19.70 15.52 -17.43
C ARG A 95 -20.85 14.60 -17.83
N VAL A 96 -20.86 13.33 -17.40
CA VAL A 96 -21.91 12.36 -17.73
C VAL A 96 -22.97 12.34 -16.62
N GLY A 97 -23.81 13.37 -16.61
CA GLY A 97 -24.93 13.52 -15.64
C GLY A 97 -26.11 14.34 -16.18
N ASP A 98 -26.25 14.42 -17.52
CA ASP A 98 -27.14 15.39 -18.20
C ASP A 98 -27.78 14.82 -19.50
N GLN A 99 -27.77 13.51 -19.72
CA GLN A 99 -28.40 12.88 -20.90
C GLN A 99 -29.07 11.55 -20.56
N ASP A 100 -30.39 11.48 -20.79
CA ASP A 100 -31.22 10.28 -20.63
C ASP A 100 -31.02 9.24 -21.76
N ASP A 101 -31.23 7.97 -21.40
CA ASP A 101 -31.36 6.78 -22.28
C ASP A 101 -32.65 6.91 -23.16
N PRO A 102 -32.86 6.21 -24.33
CA PRO A 102 -32.39 4.85 -24.57
C PRO A 102 -32.05 4.36 -26.00
N ALA A 103 -31.16 3.36 -26.08
CA ALA A 103 -31.18 2.34 -27.17
C ALA A 103 -30.44 1.03 -26.82
N ARG A 104 -31.10 -0.11 -27.00
CA ARG A 104 -30.52 -1.47 -26.79
C ARG A 104 -29.56 -1.90 -27.89
N ALA A 105 -28.43 -2.51 -27.51
CA ALA A 105 -27.73 -3.52 -28.32
C ALA A 105 -28.47 -4.89 -28.25
N PRO A 106 -28.17 -5.85 -29.14
CA PRO A 106 -27.15 -6.87 -28.83
C PRO A 106 -26.36 -7.31 -30.10
N LEU A 107 -25.46 -8.29 -30.16
CA LEU A 107 -24.94 -9.33 -29.23
C LEU A 107 -23.41 -9.03 -28.97
N GLU A 108 -22.40 -9.91 -28.72
CA GLU A 108 -22.20 -11.37 -28.82
C GLU A 108 -21.28 -12.02 -27.77
N THR A 109 -21.57 -13.30 -27.59
CA THR A 109 -20.77 -14.53 -27.32
C THR A 109 -19.25 -14.47 -27.59
N THR A 110 -18.32 -15.07 -26.81
CA THR A 110 -18.32 -15.89 -25.55
C THR A 110 -16.84 -16.04 -25.08
N PRO A 111 -16.42 -16.85 -24.06
CA PRO A 111 -17.05 -17.29 -22.81
C PRO A 111 -16.15 -17.00 -21.57
N ALA A 112 -16.67 -16.33 -20.53
CA ALA A 112 -15.95 -16.16 -19.24
C ALA A 112 -16.87 -16.30 -18.01
N ALA A 113 -17.98 -17.02 -18.14
CA ALA A 113 -18.91 -17.24 -17.04
C ALA A 113 -18.38 -18.31 -16.08
N THR A 114 -17.87 -17.90 -14.90
CA THR A 114 -18.17 -18.44 -13.54
C THR A 114 -17.22 -17.85 -12.46
N ILE A 115 -17.08 -16.53 -12.37
CA ILE A 115 -17.14 -15.78 -11.08
C ILE A 115 -17.81 -14.41 -11.33
N SER A 116 -19.01 -14.42 -11.92
CA SER A 116 -19.88 -13.24 -12.04
C SER A 116 -21.23 -13.53 -11.37
N GLY A 117 -21.19 -13.62 -10.04
CA GLY A 117 -22.37 -13.64 -9.17
C GLY A 117 -22.30 -12.47 -8.19
N LEU A 118 -23.44 -11.85 -7.88
CA LEU A 118 -23.54 -10.57 -7.17
C LEU A 118 -23.06 -9.36 -7.99
N ALA A 119 -23.51 -9.29 -9.25
CA ALA A 119 -23.81 -7.99 -9.88
C ALA A 119 -25.16 -7.50 -9.32
N GLU A 120 -25.15 -6.93 -8.12
CA GLU A 120 -26.29 -6.13 -7.61
C GLU A 120 -26.31 -4.76 -8.33
N PRO A 121 -27.49 -4.14 -8.54
CA PRO A 121 -27.59 -2.85 -9.22
C PRO A 121 -26.79 -1.76 -8.49
N GLU A 122 -25.93 -1.05 -9.23
CA GLU A 122 -24.83 -0.29 -8.62
C GLU A 122 -25.26 0.93 -7.77
N ASP A 123 -26.44 1.50 -8.01
CA ASP A 123 -26.88 2.77 -7.40
C ASP A 123 -27.41 2.65 -5.97
N LEU A 124 -27.61 1.44 -5.42
CA LEU A 124 -28.15 1.24 -4.06
C LEU A 124 -27.24 0.46 -3.12
N VAL A 125 -25.95 0.31 -3.46
CA VAL A 125 -24.96 -0.29 -2.55
C VAL A 125 -24.67 0.68 -1.39
N ASN A 126 -25.40 0.54 -0.29
CA ASN A 126 -25.28 1.39 0.91
C ASN A 126 -23.82 1.49 1.41
N LEU A 127 -23.43 2.67 1.91
CA LEU A 127 -22.12 2.93 2.54
C LEU A 127 -21.74 1.84 3.58
N ALA A 128 -22.70 1.41 4.40
CA ALA A 128 -22.51 0.35 5.39
C ALA A 128 -22.22 -1.03 4.76
N ALA A 129 -22.75 -1.31 3.56
CA ALA A 129 -22.45 -2.53 2.80
C ALA A 129 -21.03 -2.49 2.22
N LEU A 130 -20.56 -1.34 1.72
CA LEU A 130 -19.17 -1.16 1.28
C LEU A 130 -18.18 -1.35 2.46
N GLN A 131 -18.45 -0.74 3.61
CA GLN A 131 -17.65 -0.93 4.83
C GLN A 131 -17.63 -2.39 5.29
N THR A 132 -18.78 -3.07 5.26
CA THR A 132 -18.89 -4.50 5.62
C THR A 132 -18.10 -5.37 4.63
N ARG A 133 -18.16 -5.08 3.34
CA ARG A 133 -17.40 -5.77 2.28
C ARG A 133 -15.89 -5.56 2.44
N SER A 134 -15.42 -4.36 2.79
CA SER A 134 -13.99 -4.13 3.02
C SER A 134 -13.50 -4.87 4.26
N ARG A 135 -14.26 -4.86 5.38
CA ARG A 135 -13.93 -5.65 6.59
C ARG A 135 -13.82 -7.14 6.30
N LYS A 136 -14.69 -7.67 5.43
CA LYS A 136 -14.61 -9.06 4.95
C LYS A 136 -13.34 -9.32 4.13
N LEU A 137 -12.94 -8.40 3.26
CA LEU A 137 -11.70 -8.51 2.48
C LEU A 137 -10.45 -8.40 3.36
N GLU A 138 -10.46 -7.54 4.38
CA GLU A 138 -9.40 -7.44 5.40
C GLU A 138 -9.26 -8.75 6.19
N ALA A 139 -10.38 -9.36 6.60
CA ALA A 139 -10.36 -10.64 7.30
C ALA A 139 -9.83 -11.79 6.41
N LEU A 140 -10.17 -11.80 5.11
CA LEU A 140 -9.59 -12.73 4.14
C LEU A 140 -8.08 -12.51 3.98
N ARG A 141 -7.64 -11.24 3.88
CA ARG A 141 -6.21 -10.88 3.79
C ARG A 141 -5.44 -11.28 5.05
N ALA A 142 -6.01 -11.07 6.23
CA ALA A 142 -5.41 -11.46 7.51
C ALA A 142 -5.26 -12.98 7.67
N ALA A 143 -6.10 -13.78 7.00
CA ALA A 143 -6.02 -15.24 6.98
C ALA A 143 -4.97 -15.80 5.99
N ILE A 144 -4.37 -14.96 5.12
CA ILE A 144 -3.33 -15.39 4.17
C ILE A 144 -1.98 -15.59 4.91
N PRO A 145 -1.36 -16.79 4.85
CA PRO A 145 -0.11 -17.06 5.58
C PRO A 145 1.07 -16.22 5.07
N ARG A 146 1.53 -15.28 5.89
CA ARG A 146 2.75 -14.47 5.65
C ARG A 146 4.01 -15.31 5.85
N GLN A 147 4.39 -16.08 4.83
CA GLN A 147 5.66 -16.83 4.81
C GLN A 147 6.74 -16.04 4.04
N PRO A 148 7.97 -15.91 4.57
CA PRO A 148 9.09 -15.43 3.78
C PRO A 148 9.36 -16.41 2.63
N GLN A 149 9.24 -15.93 1.40
CA GLN A 149 9.45 -16.71 0.17
C GLN A 149 10.15 -15.81 -0.85
N VAL A 150 10.96 -16.37 -1.74
CA VAL A 150 11.58 -15.61 -2.83
C VAL A 150 10.52 -15.27 -3.87
N GLU A 151 10.27 -13.98 -4.08
CA GLU A 151 9.21 -13.48 -4.95
C GLU A 151 9.76 -13.00 -6.30
N ARG A 152 8.91 -13.00 -7.34
CA ARG A 152 9.20 -12.23 -8.55
C ARG A 152 9.03 -10.75 -8.23
N ALA A 153 10.08 -9.95 -8.40
CA ALA A 153 10.09 -8.52 -8.09
C ALA A 153 8.87 -7.75 -8.63
N GLY A 154 8.43 -8.03 -9.85
CA GLY A 154 7.23 -7.42 -10.44
C GLY A 154 5.92 -7.72 -9.67
N THR A 155 5.77 -8.92 -9.09
CA THR A 155 4.59 -9.25 -8.25
C THR A 155 4.66 -8.55 -6.90
N ALA A 156 5.84 -8.47 -6.28
CA ALA A 156 6.03 -7.68 -5.06
C ALA A 156 5.77 -6.17 -5.28
N MET A 157 6.19 -5.64 -6.43
CA MET A 157 5.92 -4.26 -6.85
C MET A 157 4.42 -3.98 -7.04
N THR A 158 3.66 -4.88 -7.68
CA THR A 158 2.19 -4.75 -7.80
C THR A 158 1.49 -4.82 -6.44
N ILE A 159 1.97 -5.65 -5.51
CA ILE A 159 1.44 -5.71 -4.14
C ILE A 159 1.66 -4.36 -3.44
N ALA A 160 2.89 -3.82 -3.48
CA ALA A 160 3.23 -2.54 -2.88
C ALA A 160 2.43 -1.37 -3.48
N GLU A 161 2.26 -1.30 -4.81
CA GLU A 161 1.46 -0.26 -5.47
C GLU A 161 -0.02 -0.29 -5.01
N LEU A 162 -0.59 -1.50 -4.84
CA LEU A 162 -1.95 -1.66 -4.34
C LEU A 162 -2.06 -1.25 -2.86
N GLU A 163 -1.07 -1.58 -2.02
CA GLU A 163 -1.03 -1.17 -0.61
C GLU A 163 -0.88 0.35 -0.45
N ASP A 164 0.03 1.00 -1.19
CA ASP A 164 0.21 2.46 -1.19
C ASP A 164 -1.07 3.19 -1.62
N ARG A 165 -1.78 2.67 -2.63
CA ARG A 165 -3.05 3.24 -3.10
C ARG A 165 -4.19 3.06 -2.08
N ILE A 166 -4.26 1.92 -1.39
CA ILE A 166 -5.20 1.72 -0.28
C ILE A 166 -4.89 2.71 0.86
N ALA A 167 -3.61 2.87 1.23
CA ALA A 167 -3.21 3.81 2.27
C ALA A 167 -3.60 5.26 1.93
N LEU A 168 -3.46 5.69 0.68
CA LEU A 168 -3.91 7.01 0.22
C LEU A 168 -5.44 7.20 0.31
N VAL A 169 -6.22 6.17 -0.03
CA VAL A 169 -7.69 6.19 0.11
C VAL A 169 -8.08 6.22 1.60
N ASP A 170 -7.40 5.47 2.46
CA ASP A 170 -7.67 5.41 3.89
C ASP A 170 -7.33 6.73 4.60
N VAL A 171 -6.26 7.42 4.19
CA VAL A 171 -5.95 8.78 4.64
C VAL A 171 -7.05 9.78 4.22
N ARG A 172 -7.54 9.69 2.98
CA ARG A 172 -8.65 10.55 2.50
C ARG A 172 -9.96 10.28 3.25
N LEU A 173 -10.27 9.01 3.54
CA LEU A 173 -11.43 8.61 4.33
C LEU A 173 -11.31 9.08 5.79
N GLY A 174 -10.15 8.92 6.42
CA GLY A 174 -9.88 9.41 7.78
C GLY A 174 -9.91 10.94 7.91
N ALA A 175 -9.58 11.67 6.84
CA ALA A 175 -9.65 13.12 6.78
C ALA A 175 -11.00 13.66 6.24
N ALA A 176 -11.97 12.81 5.91
CA ALA A 176 -13.12 13.18 5.08
C ALA A 176 -13.94 14.38 5.61
N ASP A 177 -14.22 14.42 6.91
CA ASP A 177 -14.99 15.51 7.52
C ASP A 177 -14.17 16.81 7.64
N ALA A 178 -12.85 16.70 7.86
CA ALA A 178 -11.93 17.84 7.87
C ALA A 178 -11.66 18.42 6.46
N LEU A 179 -11.92 17.63 5.42
CA LEU A 179 -11.90 18.01 4.00
C LEU A 179 -13.27 18.46 3.49
N GLY A 180 -14.34 18.35 4.29
CA GLY A 180 -15.70 18.70 3.88
C GLY A 180 -16.28 17.80 2.78
N LEU A 181 -15.83 16.54 2.68
CA LEU A 181 -16.28 15.62 1.62
C LEU A 181 -17.78 15.31 1.73
N THR A 182 -18.48 15.37 0.61
CA THR A 182 -19.90 14.98 0.54
C THR A 182 -20.07 13.47 0.73
N GLU A 183 -21.26 13.03 1.14
CA GLU A 183 -21.53 11.59 1.30
C GLU A 183 -21.37 10.80 -0.01
N ALA A 184 -21.60 11.42 -1.17
CA ALA A 184 -21.30 10.84 -2.48
C ALA A 184 -19.78 10.66 -2.72
N GLN A 185 -18.95 11.61 -2.29
CA GLN A 185 -17.49 11.51 -2.37
C GLN A 185 -16.94 10.47 -1.38
N LYS A 186 -17.49 10.40 -0.16
CA LYS A 186 -17.18 9.35 0.82
C LYS A 186 -17.55 7.97 0.26
N HIS A 187 -18.74 7.82 -0.33
CA HIS A 187 -19.20 6.59 -0.97
C HIS A 187 -18.27 6.14 -2.12
N ALA A 188 -17.89 7.07 -3.01
CA ALA A 188 -16.94 6.79 -4.08
C ALA A 188 -15.58 6.30 -3.57
N LEU A 189 -15.03 6.92 -2.52
CA LEU A 189 -13.79 6.46 -1.87
C LEU A 189 -13.94 5.07 -1.24
N TRP A 190 -15.09 4.76 -0.61
CA TRP A 190 -15.36 3.40 -0.12
C TRP A 190 -15.48 2.37 -1.25
N LYS A 191 -16.05 2.74 -2.41
CA LYS A 191 -16.09 1.88 -3.61
C LYS A 191 -14.69 1.66 -4.18
N GLU A 192 -13.84 2.69 -4.24
CA GLU A 192 -12.42 2.57 -4.62
C GLU A 192 -11.66 1.64 -3.66
N ARG A 193 -11.79 1.85 -2.35
CA ARG A 193 -11.15 1.02 -1.30
C ARG A 193 -11.50 -0.47 -1.46
N VAL A 194 -12.78 -0.77 -1.64
CA VAL A 194 -13.27 -2.15 -1.84
C VAL A 194 -12.66 -2.78 -3.10
N ASN A 195 -12.59 -2.03 -4.20
CA ASN A 195 -12.01 -2.52 -5.45
C ASN A 195 -10.50 -2.78 -5.32
N LEU A 196 -9.73 -1.84 -4.75
CA LEU A 196 -8.29 -2.00 -4.53
C LEU A 196 -7.98 -3.19 -3.60
N MET A 197 -8.70 -3.32 -2.49
CA MET A 197 -8.52 -4.44 -1.56
C MET A 197 -8.90 -5.78 -2.21
N GLN A 198 -9.91 -5.81 -3.09
CA GLN A 198 -10.25 -7.00 -3.86
C GLN A 198 -9.13 -7.38 -4.84
N SER A 199 -8.52 -6.42 -5.55
CA SER A 199 -7.36 -6.68 -6.41
C SER A 199 -6.15 -7.17 -5.62
N LEU A 200 -5.86 -6.58 -4.45
CA LEU A 200 -4.76 -7.01 -3.58
C LEU A 200 -4.94 -8.47 -3.12
N VAL A 201 -6.13 -8.81 -2.62
CA VAL A 201 -6.47 -10.19 -2.21
C VAL A 201 -6.38 -11.17 -3.40
N GLN A 202 -6.79 -10.77 -4.61
CA GLN A 202 -6.62 -11.57 -5.83
C GLN A 202 -5.14 -11.83 -6.17
N VAL A 203 -4.27 -10.82 -6.08
CA VAL A 203 -2.83 -10.96 -6.34
C VAL A 203 -2.15 -11.83 -5.26
N GLU A 204 -2.53 -11.69 -3.99
CA GLU A 204 -2.01 -12.54 -2.91
C GLU A 204 -2.45 -14.01 -3.06
N TYR A 205 -3.70 -14.30 -3.44
CA TYR A 205 -4.12 -15.66 -3.78
C TYR A 205 -3.40 -16.21 -5.02
N ALA A 206 -3.22 -15.41 -6.08
CA ALA A 206 -2.49 -15.83 -7.28
C ALA A 206 -0.99 -16.08 -7.01
N ARG A 207 -0.40 -15.40 -6.01
CA ARG A 207 0.93 -15.71 -5.47
C ARG A 207 0.93 -17.08 -4.78
N LEU A 208 -0.03 -17.36 -3.89
CA LEU A 208 -0.10 -18.64 -3.17
C LEU A 208 -0.28 -19.86 -4.09
N GLN A 209 -1.01 -19.71 -5.20
CA GLN A 209 -1.32 -20.81 -6.12
C GLN A 209 -0.18 -21.14 -7.11
N ARG A 210 0.88 -20.35 -7.18
CA ARG A 210 1.99 -20.61 -8.11
C ARG A 210 2.85 -21.79 -7.64
N PRO A 211 3.14 -22.78 -8.51
CA PRO A 211 4.02 -23.89 -8.15
C PRO A 211 5.43 -23.39 -7.82
N ARG A 212 6.04 -24.01 -6.82
CA ARG A 212 7.44 -23.82 -6.47
C ARG A 212 8.30 -24.61 -7.47
N TYR A 213 9.30 -23.94 -8.03
CA TYR A 213 10.37 -24.48 -8.87
C TYR A 213 11.70 -24.18 -8.16
#